data_AF-A0A958W3V6-F1
#
_entry.id   AF-A0A958W3V6-F1
#
_cell.length_a   1.000
_cell.length_b   1.000
_cell.length_c   1.000
_cell.angle_alpha   90.00
_cell.angle_beta   90.00
_cell.angle_gamma   90.00
#
_symmetry.space_group_name_H-M   'P 1'
#
loop_
_entity.id
_entity.type
_entity.pdbx_description
1 polymer ?
#
loop_
_entity_poly.entity_id
_entity_poly.type
_entity_poly.pdbx_seq_one_letter_code
_entity_poly.pdbx_strand_id
1 'polypeptide(L)'
;MKTPDEKLQESIEQGRFDSSDLDSHAYQIVFEAIKKEPNTHLSPQFSDKILSRIIKAEEKRAFQKDLMWLGIGVLVLIVTAIITIVLTGFKLNAGAFKFVGNYGGLLVFAVLLIGFYQWVERKILPRHSAV
;
A
#
# COMPACT_ATOMS: atom_id res chain seq x y z
N MET A 1 -46.73 3.79 12.20
CA MET A 1 -47.88 2.97 11.78
C MET A 1 -47.28 1.93 10.85
N LYS A 2 -47.31 0.63 11.22
CA LYS A 2 -46.68 -0.41 10.38
C LYS A 2 -47.39 -0.51 9.03
N THR A 3 -46.63 -0.66 7.96
CA THR A 3 -47.18 -0.80 6.60
C THR A 3 -47.96 -2.12 6.48
N PRO A 4 -48.90 -2.23 5.51
CA PRO A 4 -49.58 -3.50 5.24
C PRO A 4 -48.61 -4.66 5.02
N ASP A 5 -47.51 -4.40 4.30
CA ASP A 5 -46.46 -5.38 3.99
C ASP A 5 -45.69 -5.84 5.24
N GLU A 6 -45.36 -4.92 6.16
CA GLU A 6 -44.72 -5.28 7.43
C GLU A 6 -45.62 -6.18 8.30
N LYS A 7 -46.94 -5.95 8.27
CA LYS A 7 -47.89 -6.80 9.01
C LYS A 7 -48.00 -8.18 8.39
N LEU A 8 -47.99 -8.26 7.05
CA LEU A 8 -48.02 -9.51 6.31
C LEU A 8 -46.76 -10.34 6.57
N GLN A 9 -45.60 -9.69 6.55
CA GLN A 9 -44.31 -10.29 6.91
C GLN A 9 -44.31 -10.81 8.35
N GLU A 10 -44.74 -10.00 9.32
CA GLU A 10 -44.79 -10.39 10.74
C GLU A 10 -45.74 -11.57 10.99
N SER A 11 -46.87 -11.66 10.25
CA SER A 11 -47.77 -12.83 10.35
C SER A 11 -47.16 -14.11 9.80
N ILE A 12 -46.39 -14.02 8.71
CA ILE A 12 -45.71 -15.17 8.10
C ILE A 12 -44.55 -15.64 8.98
N GLU A 13 -43.79 -14.71 9.57
CA GLU A 13 -42.73 -15.01 10.55
C GLU A 13 -43.28 -15.68 11.82
N GLN A 14 -44.50 -15.35 12.24
CA GLN A 14 -45.20 -15.95 13.38
C GLN A 14 -45.92 -17.28 13.04
N GLY A 15 -45.81 -17.78 11.80
CA GLY A 15 -46.44 -19.03 11.38
C GLY A 15 -47.96 -18.96 11.18
N ARG A 16 -48.53 -17.76 11.12
CA ARG A 16 -49.95 -17.53 10.81
C ARG A 16 -50.10 -17.32 9.31
N PHE A 17 -50.26 -18.43 8.59
CA PHE A 17 -50.38 -18.47 7.15
C PHE A 17 -51.83 -18.66 6.71
N ASP A 18 -52.32 -17.78 5.84
CA ASP A 18 -53.57 -17.99 5.11
C ASP A 18 -53.25 -18.47 3.69
N SER A 19 -53.52 -19.75 3.42
CA SER A 19 -53.25 -20.40 2.13
C SER A 19 -54.17 -19.93 1.00
N SER A 20 -55.18 -19.11 1.30
CA SER A 20 -56.10 -18.57 0.29
C SER A 20 -55.62 -17.25 -0.32
N ASP A 21 -54.63 -16.60 0.30
CA ASP A 21 -54.08 -15.32 -0.13
C ASP A 21 -52.79 -15.49 -0.95
N LEU A 22 -52.81 -14.94 -2.17
CA LEU A 22 -51.74 -15.12 -3.17
C LEU A 22 -50.45 -14.41 -2.75
N ASP A 23 -50.58 -13.27 -2.07
CA ASP A 23 -49.45 -12.49 -1.58
C ASP A 23 -48.75 -13.21 -0.41
N SER A 24 -49.54 -13.76 0.51
CA SER A 24 -49.02 -14.60 1.60
C SER A 24 -48.21 -15.79 1.07
N HIS A 25 -48.67 -16.45 0.00
CA HIS A 25 -47.96 -17.56 -0.64
C HIS A 25 -46.66 -17.11 -1.32
N ALA A 26 -46.66 -15.96 -1.99
CA ALA A 26 -45.45 -15.41 -2.61
C ALA A 26 -44.37 -15.09 -1.57
N TYR A 27 -44.75 -14.47 -0.45
CA TYR A 27 -43.84 -14.20 0.66
C TYR A 27 -43.28 -15.48 1.28
N GLN A 28 -44.09 -16.53 1.44
CA GLN A 28 -43.62 -17.82 1.96
C GLN A 28 -42.51 -18.42 1.08
N ILE A 29 -42.68 -18.42 -0.25
CA ILE A 29 -41.67 -18.95 -1.19
C ILE A 29 -40.35 -18.19 -1.06
N VAL A 30 -40.40 -16.86 -0.95
CA VAL A 30 -39.22 -16.02 -0.80
C VAL A 30 -38.53 -16.31 0.53
N PHE A 31 -39.29 -16.41 1.62
CA PHE A 31 -38.74 -16.75 2.93
C PHE A 31 -38.13 -18.15 2.98
N GLU A 32 -38.76 -19.15 2.37
CA GLU A 32 -38.20 -20.49 2.26
C GLU A 32 -36.92 -20.53 1.42
N ALA A 33 -36.84 -19.73 0.36
CA ALA A 33 -35.64 -19.60 -0.46
C ALA A 33 -34.49 -18.92 0.30
N ILE A 34 -34.77 -17.90 1.10
CA ILE A 34 -33.76 -17.18 1.91
C ILE A 34 -33.32 -18.00 3.13
N LYS A 35 -34.22 -18.80 3.71
CA LYS A 35 -33.93 -19.66 4.88
C LYS A 35 -32.97 -20.80 4.54
N LYS A 36 -32.81 -21.15 3.26
CA LYS A 36 -31.74 -22.04 2.81
C LYS A 36 -30.41 -21.31 2.95
N GLU A 37 -29.63 -21.73 3.94
CA GLU A 37 -28.23 -21.30 4.02
C GLU A 37 -27.53 -21.59 2.69
N PRO A 38 -26.90 -20.58 2.06
CA PRO A 38 -26.11 -20.84 0.88
C PRO A 38 -24.97 -21.79 1.26
N ASN A 39 -24.77 -22.86 0.47
CA ASN A 39 -23.63 -23.77 0.56
C ASN A 39 -22.33 -23.07 0.10
N THR A 40 -22.07 -21.87 0.62
CA THR A 40 -20.86 -21.10 0.36
C THR A 40 -19.80 -21.51 1.34
N HIS A 41 -18.98 -22.47 0.93
CA HIS A 41 -17.69 -22.69 1.58
C HIS A 41 -16.73 -21.58 1.14
N LEU A 42 -16.16 -20.86 2.11
CA LEU A 42 -15.07 -19.93 1.85
C LEU A 42 -13.91 -20.71 1.21
N SER A 43 -13.42 -20.22 0.08
CA SER A 43 -12.22 -20.77 -0.55
C SER A 43 -11.08 -20.75 0.49
N PRO A 44 -10.28 -21.84 0.61
CA PRO A 44 -9.14 -21.86 1.52
C PRO A 44 -8.17 -20.69 1.32
N GLN A 45 -8.11 -20.14 0.11
CA GLN A 45 -7.25 -19.02 -0.28
C GLN A 45 -7.89 -17.63 -0.09
N PHE A 46 -9.09 -17.55 0.46
CA PHE A 46 -9.80 -16.28 0.61
C PHE A 46 -8.99 -15.30 1.49
N SER A 47 -8.51 -15.80 2.65
CA SER A 47 -7.69 -15.02 3.57
C SER A 47 -6.38 -14.55 2.91
N ASP A 48 -5.71 -15.42 2.17
CA ASP A 48 -4.46 -15.08 1.46
C ASP A 48 -4.68 -14.02 0.37
N LYS A 49 -5.82 -14.09 -0.34
CA LYS A 49 -6.19 -13.08 -1.35
C LYS A 49 -6.49 -11.72 -0.71
N ILE A 50 -7.07 -11.71 0.48
CA ILE A 50 -7.33 -10.47 1.23
C ILE A 50 -6.00 -9.90 1.75
N LEU A 51 -5.18 -10.73 2.41
CA LEU A 51 -3.89 -10.31 2.97
C LEU A 51 -2.97 -9.74 1.87
N SER A 52 -2.83 -10.45 0.76
CA SER A 52 -1.97 -10.02 -0.34
C SER A 52 -2.43 -8.71 -0.99
N ARG A 53 -3.73 -8.42 -1.01
CA ARG A 53 -4.25 -7.12 -1.48
C ARG A 53 -3.92 -6.00 -0.50
N ILE A 54 -4.01 -6.25 0.80
CA ILE A 54 -3.71 -5.26 1.84
C ILE A 54 -2.21 -4.92 1.81
N ILE A 55 -1.35 -5.93 1.84
CA ILE A 55 0.12 -5.76 1.82
C ILE A 55 0.55 -4.97 0.58
N LYS A 56 0.09 -5.36 -0.61
CA LYS A 56 0.41 -4.64 -1.86
C LYS A 56 -0.06 -3.18 -1.86
N ALA A 57 -1.20 -2.90 -1.24
CA ALA A 57 -1.71 -1.54 -1.14
C ALA A 57 -0.83 -0.68 -0.20
N GLU A 58 -0.33 -1.28 0.88
CA GLU A 58 0.55 -0.61 1.84
C GLU A 58 1.94 -0.38 1.27
N GLU A 59 2.56 -1.38 0.65
CA GLU A 59 3.86 -1.26 -0.03
C GLU A 59 3.85 -0.16 -1.09
N LYS A 60 2.79 -0.09 -1.90
CA LYS A 60 2.66 0.95 -2.93
C LYS A 60 2.61 2.36 -2.32
N ARG A 61 1.95 2.51 -1.16
CA ARG A 61 1.90 3.80 -0.44
C ARG A 61 3.25 4.15 0.17
N ALA A 62 3.93 3.18 0.77
CA ALA A 62 5.27 3.37 1.34
C ALA A 62 6.26 3.80 0.25
N PHE A 63 6.29 3.09 -0.88
CA PHE A 63 7.15 3.41 -2.02
C PHE A 63 6.90 4.82 -2.57
N GLN A 64 5.64 5.24 -2.69
CA GLN A 64 5.31 6.60 -3.14
C GLN A 64 5.78 7.68 -2.15
N LYS A 65 5.64 7.43 -0.83
CA LYS A 65 6.13 8.33 0.20
C LYS A 65 7.64 8.47 0.16
N ASP A 66 8.37 7.37 0.01
CA ASP A 66 9.83 7.37 -0.07
C ASP A 66 10.32 8.14 -1.30
N LEU A 67 9.69 7.92 -2.46
CA LEU A 67 10.04 8.64 -3.69
C LEU A 67 9.79 10.15 -3.56
N MET A 68 8.68 10.54 -2.92
CA MET A 68 8.38 11.94 -2.64
C MET A 68 9.41 12.55 -1.68
N TRP A 69 9.78 11.84 -0.62
CA TRP A 69 10.82 12.28 0.32
C TRP A 69 12.18 12.44 -0.34
N LEU A 70 12.56 11.49 -1.19
CA LEU A 70 13.78 11.58 -1.98
C LEU A 70 13.74 12.78 -2.94
N GLY A 71 12.60 13.00 -3.62
CA GLY A 71 12.41 14.15 -4.50
C GLY A 71 12.55 15.49 -3.76
N ILE A 72 11.95 15.60 -2.56
CA ILE A 72 12.09 16.78 -1.70
C ILE A 72 13.56 16.96 -1.28
N GLY A 73 14.23 15.89 -0.84
CA GLY A 73 15.63 15.95 -0.43
C GLY A 73 16.56 16.41 -1.55
N VAL A 74 16.37 15.88 -2.77
CA VAL A 74 17.14 16.29 -3.96
C VAL A 74 16.87 17.76 -4.30
N LEU A 75 15.61 18.21 -4.25
CA LEU A 75 15.26 19.59 -4.54
C LEU A 75 15.89 20.55 -3.51
N VAL A 76 15.82 20.23 -2.23
CA VAL A 76 16.48 21.00 -1.17
C VAL A 76 17.98 21.06 -1.41
N LEU A 77 18.63 19.94 -1.74
CA LEU A 77 20.06 19.90 -2.03
C LEU A 77 20.44 20.83 -3.20
N ILE A 78 19.67 20.82 -4.28
CA ILE A 78 19.89 21.69 -5.44
C ILE A 78 19.74 23.17 -5.05
N VAL A 79 18.66 23.50 -4.35
CA VAL A 79 18.38 24.88 -3.91
C VAL A 79 19.48 25.38 -2.98
N THR A 80 19.88 24.58 -1.98
CA THR A 80 20.98 24.90 -1.09
C THR A 80 22.28 25.11 -1.86
N ALA A 81 22.61 24.23 -2.82
CA ALA A 81 23.81 24.37 -3.64
C ALA A 81 23.82 25.69 -4.44
N ILE A 82 22.70 26.06 -5.06
CA ILE A 82 22.57 27.33 -5.79
C ILE A 82 22.75 28.52 -4.84
N ILE A 83 22.07 28.52 -3.70
CA ILE A 83 22.16 29.58 -2.69
C ILE A 83 23.61 29.72 -2.20
N THR A 84 24.28 28.61 -1.90
CA THR A 84 25.68 28.61 -1.48
C THR A 84 26.58 29.21 -2.56
N ILE A 85 26.42 28.84 -3.84
CA ILE A 85 27.22 29.38 -4.94
C ILE A 85 27.03 30.90 -5.07
N VAL A 86 25.78 31.38 -4.98
CA VAL A 86 25.44 32.80 -5.07
C VAL A 86 26.03 33.59 -3.90
N LEU A 87 25.85 33.11 -2.66
CA LEU A 87 26.32 33.81 -1.45
C LEU A 87 27.84 33.82 -1.31
N THR A 88 28.50 32.72 -1.65
CA THR A 88 29.97 32.63 -1.56
C THR A 88 30.67 33.27 -2.75
N GLY A 89 29.93 33.73 -3.76
CA GLY A 89 30.50 34.28 -4.99
C GLY A 89 31.38 33.26 -5.73
N PHE A 90 31.07 31.96 -5.56
CA PHE A 90 31.88 30.86 -6.06
C PHE A 90 31.86 30.88 -7.59
N LYS A 91 32.88 31.50 -8.18
CA LYS A 91 33.16 31.32 -9.61
C LYS A 91 33.59 29.87 -9.77
N LEU A 92 32.83 29.09 -10.56
CA LEU A 92 33.23 27.75 -11.02
C LEU A 92 34.49 27.88 -11.87
N ASN A 93 35.62 28.15 -11.21
CA ASN A 93 36.91 28.15 -11.82
C ASN A 93 37.31 26.68 -11.95
N ALA A 94 37.71 26.24 -13.15
CA ALA A 94 38.24 24.90 -13.37
C ALA A 94 39.41 24.55 -12.42
N GLY A 95 40.00 25.56 -11.77
CA GLY A 95 40.93 25.41 -10.64
C GLY A 95 40.38 24.69 -9.40
N ALA A 96 39.10 24.79 -9.06
CA ALA A 96 38.50 24.03 -7.95
C ALA A 96 38.44 22.53 -8.25
N PHE A 97 38.19 22.17 -9.52
CA PHE A 97 38.32 20.80 -10.01
C PHE A 97 39.78 20.34 -10.10
N LYS A 98 40.75 21.25 -10.33
CA LYS A 98 42.19 20.93 -10.14
C LYS A 98 42.54 20.67 -8.68
N PHE A 99 41.89 21.37 -7.74
CA PHE A 99 42.03 21.11 -6.31
C PHE A 99 41.51 19.70 -5.97
N VAL A 100 40.31 19.34 -6.45
CA VAL A 100 39.75 17.96 -6.34
C VAL A 100 40.62 16.92 -7.06
N GLY A 101 41.23 17.27 -8.19
CA GLY A 101 42.18 16.41 -8.90
C GLY A 101 43.40 16.02 -8.05
N ASN A 102 43.81 16.86 -7.10
CA ASN A 102 44.88 16.55 -6.15
C ASN A 102 44.39 15.70 -4.95
N TYR A 103 43.07 15.61 -4.74
CA TYR A 103 42.42 14.70 -3.78
C TYR A 103 41.85 13.45 -4.47
N GLY A 104 42.46 13.01 -5.58
CA GLY A 104 42.09 11.76 -6.25
C GLY A 104 42.05 10.57 -5.30
N GLY A 105 42.90 10.56 -4.27
CA GLY A 105 42.87 9.56 -3.19
C GLY A 105 41.57 9.56 -2.38
N LEU A 106 40.91 10.71 -2.22
CA LEU A 106 39.65 10.83 -1.48
C LEU A 106 38.46 10.32 -2.31
N LEU A 107 38.50 10.51 -3.64
CA LEU A 107 37.54 9.89 -4.56
C LEU A 107 37.71 8.36 -4.61
N VAL A 108 38.96 7.87 -4.70
CA VAL A 108 39.26 6.43 -4.64
C VAL A 108 38.82 5.86 -3.29
N PHE A 109 39.08 6.57 -2.18
CA PHE A 109 38.63 6.17 -0.86
C PHE A 109 37.10 6.12 -0.76
N ALA A 110 36.38 7.12 -1.30
CA ALA A 110 34.92 7.12 -1.32
C ALA A 110 34.36 5.93 -2.12
N VAL A 111 34.93 5.64 -3.30
CA VAL A 111 34.53 4.48 -4.12
C VAL A 111 34.80 3.17 -3.40
N LEU A 112 35.97 3.04 -2.75
CA LEU A 112 36.31 1.87 -1.94
C LEU A 112 35.38 1.70 -0.73
N LEU A 113 35.02 2.80 -0.07
CA LEU A 113 34.14 2.79 1.09
C LEU A 113 32.71 2.40 0.70
N ILE A 114 32.21 2.89 -0.44
CA ILE A 114 30.92 2.46 -1.00
C ILE A 114 30.96 0.98 -1.37
N GLY A 115 32.03 0.51 -2.03
CA GLY A 115 32.21 -0.90 -2.36
C GLY A 115 32.30 -1.79 -1.13
N PHE A 116 33.02 -1.34 -0.10
CA PHE A 116 33.12 -2.03 1.18
C PHE A 116 31.78 -2.10 1.90
N TYR A 117 31.01 -1.01 1.90
CA TYR A 117 29.66 -0.99 2.46
C TYR A 117 28.75 -1.99 1.74
N GLN A 118 28.74 -2.01 0.41
CA GLN A 118 27.97 -2.99 -0.37
C GLN A 118 28.43 -4.43 -0.12
N TRP A 119 29.73 -4.65 0.12
CA TRP A 119 30.26 -5.96 0.46
C TRP A 119 29.82 -6.41 1.86
N VAL A 120 29.88 -5.51 2.84
CA VAL A 120 29.38 -5.74 4.21
C VAL A 120 27.89 -6.05 4.16
N GLU A 121 27.10 -5.25 3.45
CA GLU A 121 25.67 -5.46 3.25
C GLU A 121 25.39 -6.86 2.68
N ARG A 122 26.12 -7.27 1.64
CA ARG A 122 25.96 -8.59 1.01
C ARG A 122 26.43 -9.77 1.85
N LYS A 123 27.41 -9.57 2.74
CA LYS A 123 28.06 -10.67 3.48
C LYS A 123 27.53 -10.82 4.91
N ILE A 124 27.11 -9.73 5.55
CA ILE A 124 26.74 -9.70 6.97
C ILE A 124 25.22 -9.62 7.16
N LEU A 125 24.46 -9.05 6.22
CA LEU A 125 23.01 -9.18 6.29
C LEU A 125 22.63 -10.59 5.84
N PRO A 126 21.98 -11.41 6.69
CA PRO A 126 21.41 -12.65 6.22
C PRO A 126 20.44 -12.29 5.09
N ARG A 127 20.51 -13.03 3.98
CA ARG A 127 19.54 -12.95 2.90
C ARG A 127 18.15 -13.07 3.52
N HIS A 128 17.48 -11.95 3.78
CA HIS A 128 16.04 -11.93 3.89
C HIS A 128 15.57 -12.11 2.45
N SER A 129 15.45 -13.38 2.09
CA SER A 129 14.64 -13.82 0.97
C SER A 129 13.32 -13.07 1.08
N ALA A 130 13.10 -12.17 0.13
CA ALA A 130 11.78 -11.68 -0.18
C ALA A 130 10.90 -12.92 -0.45
N VAL A 131 9.99 -13.19 0.48
CA VAL A 131 8.76 -13.96 0.31
C VAL A 131 7.63 -12.99 0.54
#